data_AF-A0A5N5JYS2-F1
#
_entry.id   AF-A0A5N5JYS2-F1
#
_cell.length_a   1.000
_cell.length_b   1.000
_cell.length_c   1.000
_cell.angle_alpha   90.00
_cell.angle_beta   90.00
_cell.angle_gamma   90.00
#
_symmetry.space_group_name_H-M   'P 1'
#
loop_
_entity.id
_entity.type
_entity.pdbx_description
1 polymer ?
#
loop_
_entity_poly.entity_id
_entity_poly.type
_entity_poly.pdbx_seq_one_letter_code
_entity_poly.pdbx_strand_id
1 'polypeptide(L)'
;MAGEANVITEFLKKPFGKLGIISLLLYIFEENIDDDFVCPCERVQNIVTSLLYGGIPSVSSFFITYGIMDFFPETDDKKQMDIIKKKNKLYSFLTSAVWLFLCLIDGRYLSCATSASKGEYIETDTLKWCKPSENTTFFSENEQTTQKWMSISQDMGFCMLVIVFLLVAGVKKFYNSDTNTNTVEMEDAV
;
A
#
# COMPACT_ATOMS: atom_id res chain seq x y z
N MET A 1 12.49 27.47 18.47
CA MET A 1 12.62 27.18 17.03
C MET A 1 13.85 26.33 16.65
N ALA A 2 15.08 26.62 17.11
CA ALA A 2 16.24 25.77 16.77
C ALA A 2 16.24 24.35 17.39
N GLY A 3 15.65 24.19 18.59
CA GLY A 3 15.54 22.89 19.27
C GLY A 3 14.55 21.92 18.60
N GLU A 4 13.42 22.43 18.10
CA GLU A 4 12.38 21.62 17.47
C GLU A 4 12.82 21.08 16.10
N ALA A 5 13.58 21.87 15.33
CA ALA A 5 14.15 21.44 14.06
C ALA A 5 15.13 20.27 14.22
N ASN A 6 15.91 20.25 15.31
CA ASN A 6 16.84 19.15 15.62
C ASN A 6 16.09 17.86 16.01
N VAL A 7 15.02 17.97 16.79
CA VAL A 7 14.20 16.80 17.18
C VAL A 7 13.52 16.16 15.96
N ILE A 8 12.99 16.99 15.05
CA ILE A 8 12.36 16.50 13.83
C ILE A 8 13.40 15.83 12.92
N THR A 9 14.55 16.47 12.68
CA THR A 9 15.59 15.86 11.83
C THR A 9 16.15 14.56 12.42
N GLU A 10 16.26 14.45 13.74
CA GLU A 10 16.67 13.21 14.40
C GLU A 10 15.61 12.11 14.29
N PHE A 11 14.33 12.45 14.37
CA PHE A 11 13.22 11.51 14.13
C PHE A 11 13.19 11.03 12.67
N LEU A 12 13.36 11.94 11.69
CA LEU A 12 13.37 11.62 10.26
C LEU A 12 14.55 10.74 9.85
N LYS A 13 15.66 10.75 10.61
CA LYS A 13 16.78 9.83 10.39
C LYS A 13 16.45 8.39 10.78
N LYS A 14 15.50 8.17 11.70
CA LYS A 14 15.11 6.82 12.14
C LYS A 14 14.35 6.08 11.03
N PRO A 15 14.42 4.74 10.96
CA PRO A 15 13.71 3.93 9.96
C PRO A 15 12.19 4.21 9.94
N PHE A 16 11.58 4.41 11.11
CA PHE A 16 10.17 4.78 11.24
C PHE A 16 9.85 6.17 10.69
N GLY A 17 10.75 7.15 10.88
CA GLY A 17 10.58 8.49 10.34
C GLY A 17 10.66 8.48 8.81
N LYS A 18 11.64 7.78 8.24
CA LYS A 18 11.76 7.60 6.78
C LYS A 18 10.53 6.91 6.18
N LEU A 19 10.04 5.84 6.82
CA LEU A 19 8.83 5.15 6.38
C LEU A 19 7.61 6.08 6.40
N GLY A 20 7.45 6.88 7.46
CA GLY A 20 6.35 7.85 7.56
C GLY A 20 6.35 8.89 6.45
N ILE A 21 7.52 9.44 6.08
CA ILE A 21 7.63 10.37 4.94
C ILE A 21 7.24 9.68 3.63
N ILE A 22 7.76 8.46 3.40
CA ILE A 22 7.45 7.70 2.19
C ILE A 22 5.95 7.43 2.10
N SER A 23 5.31 7.02 3.20
CA SER A 23 3.86 6.83 3.26
C SER A 23 3.08 8.12 2.96
N LEU A 24 3.53 9.27 3.47
CA LEU A 24 2.91 10.56 3.18
C LEU A 24 3.04 10.93 1.70
N LEU A 25 4.22 10.71 1.11
CA LEU A 25 4.44 10.94 -0.32
C LEU A 25 3.58 10.03 -1.18
N LEU A 26 3.42 8.76 -0.79
CA LEU A 26 2.54 7.83 -1.48
C LEU A 26 1.08 8.27 -1.40
N TYR A 27 0.63 8.77 -0.25
CA TYR A 27 -0.72 9.31 -0.10
C TYR A 27 -0.95 10.52 -1.02
N ILE A 28 -0.02 11.48 -1.05
CA ILE A 28 -0.11 12.65 -1.96
C ILE A 28 -0.15 12.20 -3.42
N PHE A 29 0.67 11.20 -3.76
CA PHE A 29 0.73 10.67 -5.12
C PHE A 29 -0.54 9.93 -5.51
N GLU A 30 -1.15 9.19 -4.57
CA GLU A 30 -2.43 8.51 -4.80
C GLU A 30 -3.55 9.52 -5.02
N GLU A 31 -3.70 10.53 -4.15
CA GLU A 31 -4.67 11.61 -4.33
C GLU A 31 -4.55 12.29 -5.72
N ASN A 32 -3.31 12.56 -6.16
CA ASN A 32 -3.08 13.19 -7.45
C ASN A 32 -3.40 12.27 -8.64
N ILE A 33 -3.19 10.96 -8.51
CA ILE A 33 -3.55 9.98 -9.55
C ILE A 33 -5.07 9.79 -9.60
N ASP A 34 -5.70 9.82 -8.45
CA ASP A 34 -7.13 9.63 -8.25
C ASP A 34 -7.97 10.75 -8.89
N ASP A 35 -7.47 11.99 -8.85
CA ASP A 35 -8.10 13.13 -9.50
C ASP A 35 -8.19 12.94 -11.03
N ASP A 36 -7.16 12.36 -11.64
CA ASP A 36 -7.07 12.13 -13.08
C ASP A 36 -7.66 10.78 -13.53
N PHE A 37 -8.07 9.92 -12.59
CA PHE A 37 -8.51 8.56 -12.91
C PHE A 37 -9.89 8.55 -13.60
N VAL A 38 -9.90 8.04 -14.84
CA VAL A 38 -11.12 7.82 -15.64
C VAL A 38 -11.24 6.36 -16.04
N CYS A 39 -12.36 5.73 -15.71
CA CYS A 39 -12.63 4.34 -16.09
C CYS A 39 -13.15 4.29 -17.54
N PRO A 40 -12.53 3.52 -18.46
CA PRO A 40 -12.86 3.53 -19.89
C PRO A 40 -14.18 2.82 -20.25
N CYS A 41 -14.82 2.18 -19.27
CA CYS A 41 -16.11 1.50 -19.43
C CYS A 41 -16.14 0.43 -20.55
N GLU A 42 -15.04 -0.28 -20.71
CA GLU A 42 -14.90 -1.43 -21.61
C GLU A 42 -14.15 -2.53 -20.88
N ARG A 43 -14.73 -3.74 -20.81
CA ARG A 43 -14.29 -4.80 -19.89
C ARG A 43 -12.78 -5.03 -19.83
N VAL A 44 -12.12 -5.16 -20.98
CA VAL A 44 -10.67 -5.43 -21.03
C VAL A 44 -9.89 -4.19 -20.59
N GLN A 45 -10.31 -3.00 -21.00
CA GLN A 45 -9.63 -1.76 -20.66
C GLN A 45 -9.83 -1.39 -19.19
N ASN A 46 -10.99 -1.70 -18.60
CA ASN A 46 -11.25 -1.51 -17.18
C ASN A 46 -10.24 -2.27 -16.32
N ILE A 47 -10.02 -3.55 -16.62
CA ILE A 47 -9.04 -4.39 -15.92
C ILE A 47 -7.63 -3.82 -16.12
N VAL A 48 -7.26 -3.50 -17.36
CA VAL A 48 -5.92 -2.98 -17.68
C VAL A 48 -5.66 -1.65 -16.97
N THR A 49 -6.55 -0.67 -17.10
CA THR A 49 -6.43 0.65 -16.45
C THR A 49 -6.37 0.50 -14.93
N SER A 50 -7.21 -0.33 -14.33
CA SER A 50 -7.18 -0.56 -12.88
C SER A 50 -5.86 -1.20 -12.41
N LEU A 51 -5.30 -2.14 -13.19
CA LEU A 51 -4.00 -2.73 -12.89
C LEU A 51 -2.83 -1.76 -13.11
N LEU A 52 -2.93 -0.88 -14.11
CA LEU A 52 -1.91 0.14 -14.37
C LEU A 52 -1.87 1.16 -13.23
N TYR A 53 -3.02 1.61 -12.74
CA TYR A 53 -3.07 2.66 -11.71
C TYR A 53 -2.92 2.08 -10.29
N GLY A 54 -3.48 0.90 -10.00
CA GLY A 54 -3.34 0.27 -8.69
C GLY A 54 -2.08 -0.61 -8.56
N GLY A 55 -1.80 -1.42 -9.58
CA GLY A 55 -0.74 -2.44 -9.53
C GLY A 55 0.66 -1.89 -9.79
N ILE A 56 0.85 -1.07 -10.82
CA ILE A 56 2.20 -0.56 -11.16
C ILE A 56 2.81 0.26 -10.02
N PRO A 57 2.11 1.21 -9.37
CA PRO A 57 2.76 1.99 -8.33
C PRO A 57 2.97 1.18 -7.04
N SER A 58 2.14 0.16 -6.77
CA SER A 58 2.41 -0.83 -5.71
C SER A 58 3.74 -1.56 -5.95
N VAL A 59 3.96 -2.06 -7.17
CA VAL A 59 5.20 -2.78 -7.52
C VAL A 59 6.39 -1.82 -7.58
N SER A 60 6.20 -0.64 -8.15
CA SER A 60 7.23 0.40 -8.25
C SER A 60 7.70 0.87 -6.87
N SER A 61 6.76 1.11 -5.94
CA SER A 61 7.09 1.55 -4.58
C SER A 61 7.90 0.50 -3.80
N PHE A 62 7.65 -0.79 -4.03
CA PHE A 62 8.50 -1.87 -3.51
C PHE A 62 9.94 -1.72 -4.00
N PHE A 63 10.14 -1.67 -5.31
CA PHE A 63 11.49 -1.61 -5.90
C PHE A 63 12.23 -0.32 -5.58
N ILE A 64 11.53 0.82 -5.56
CA ILE A 64 12.10 2.12 -5.19
C ILE A 64 12.57 2.09 -3.74
N THR A 65 11.70 1.65 -2.81
CA THR A 65 12.06 1.57 -1.39
C THR A 65 13.23 0.62 -1.18
N TYR A 66 13.19 -0.55 -1.81
CA TYR A 66 14.24 -1.54 -1.72
C TYR A 66 15.57 -0.98 -2.25
N GLY A 67 15.55 -0.34 -3.43
CA GLY A 67 16.72 0.28 -4.04
C GLY A 67 17.31 1.41 -3.19
N ILE A 68 16.48 2.29 -2.62
CA ILE A 68 16.95 3.36 -1.72
C ILE A 68 17.61 2.76 -0.47
N MET A 69 17.02 1.73 0.12
CA MET A 69 17.57 1.11 1.34
C MET A 69 18.85 0.31 1.07
N ASP A 70 18.98 -0.30 -0.10
CA ASP A 70 20.21 -1.01 -0.50
C ASP A 70 21.33 -0.04 -0.92
N PHE A 71 20.99 1.14 -1.46
CA PHE A 71 21.98 2.14 -1.87
C PHE A 71 22.60 2.92 -0.70
N PHE A 72 21.89 3.00 0.42
CA PHE A 72 22.36 3.67 1.65
C PHE A 72 22.44 2.67 2.82
N PRO A 73 23.38 1.70 2.77
CA PRO A 73 23.53 0.70 3.82
C PRO A 73 24.00 1.36 5.13
N GLU A 74 23.48 0.85 6.25
CA GLU A 74 23.72 1.41 7.59
C GLU A 74 25.05 0.92 8.23
N THR A 75 25.68 -0.12 7.67
CA THR A 75 26.96 -0.71 8.13
C THR A 75 27.60 -1.57 7.03
N ASP A 76 28.87 -1.96 7.20
CA ASP A 76 29.64 -2.80 6.26
C ASP A 76 29.91 -4.23 6.84
N ASP A 77 29.36 -4.54 8.02
CA ASP A 77 29.51 -5.85 8.66
C ASP A 77 28.63 -6.93 7.98
N LYS A 78 29.26 -7.98 7.45
CA LYS A 78 28.60 -9.09 6.74
C LYS A 78 27.52 -9.82 7.56
N LYS A 79 27.70 -10.01 8.88
CA LYS A 79 26.66 -10.66 9.71
C LYS A 79 25.46 -9.73 9.90
N GLN A 80 25.69 -8.42 9.99
CA GLN A 80 24.62 -7.44 10.10
C GLN A 80 23.90 -7.19 8.76
N MET A 81 24.60 -7.37 7.64
CA MET A 81 24.02 -7.23 6.29
C MET A 81 22.83 -8.14 6.04
N ASP A 82 22.83 -9.38 6.52
CA ASP A 82 21.70 -10.28 6.33
C ASP A 82 20.45 -9.83 7.10
N ILE A 83 20.64 -9.31 8.31
CA ILE A 83 19.57 -8.74 9.13
C ILE A 83 19.02 -7.47 8.49
N ILE A 84 19.90 -6.61 7.98
CA ILE A 84 19.54 -5.36 7.30
C ILE A 84 18.78 -5.65 6.01
N LYS A 85 19.23 -6.59 5.18
CA LYS A 85 18.50 -6.99 3.96
C LYS A 85 17.09 -7.52 4.28
N LYS A 86 16.95 -8.33 5.33
CA LYS A 86 15.62 -8.80 5.78
C LYS A 86 14.72 -7.64 6.20
N LYS A 87 15.26 -6.66 6.93
CA LYS A 87 14.54 -5.43 7.31
C LYS A 87 14.18 -4.56 6.11
N ASN A 88 15.11 -4.33 5.18
CA ASN A 88 14.88 -3.58 3.95
C ASN A 88 13.76 -4.20 3.12
N LYS A 89 13.78 -5.53 2.97
CA LYS A 89 12.72 -6.28 2.29
C LYS A 89 11.37 -6.13 3.00
N LEU A 90 11.34 -6.20 4.33
CA LEU A 90 10.12 -5.99 5.11
C LEU A 90 9.57 -4.57 4.92
N TYR A 91 10.41 -3.54 5.03
CA TYR A 91 9.97 -2.16 4.85
C TYR A 91 9.48 -1.90 3.42
N SER A 92 10.15 -2.45 2.42
CA SER A 92 9.73 -2.35 1.01
C SER A 92 8.37 -3.00 0.79
N PHE A 93 8.14 -4.16 1.42
CA PHE A 93 6.84 -4.81 1.40
C PHE A 93 5.77 -3.97 2.10
N LEU A 94 6.08 -3.37 3.25
CA LEU A 94 5.15 -2.47 3.97
C LEU A 94 4.79 -1.25 3.12
N THR A 95 5.76 -0.63 2.45
CA THR A 95 5.51 0.50 1.55
C THR A 95 4.56 0.10 0.40
N SER A 96 4.81 -1.05 -0.22
CA SER A 96 3.96 -1.60 -1.28
C SER A 96 2.54 -1.94 -0.79
N ALA A 97 2.43 -2.47 0.42
CA ALA A 97 1.15 -2.75 1.06
C ALA A 97 0.38 -1.46 1.41
N VAL A 98 1.06 -0.38 1.80
CA VAL A 98 0.43 0.93 2.01
C VAL A 98 -0.22 1.42 0.72
N TRP A 99 0.46 1.31 -0.43
CA TRP A 99 -0.14 1.68 -1.72
C TRP A 99 -1.40 0.86 -2.02
N LEU A 100 -1.32 -0.47 -1.90
CA LEU A 100 -2.47 -1.33 -2.12
C LEU A 100 -3.61 -1.01 -1.16
N PHE A 101 -3.29 -0.60 0.06
CA PHE A 101 -4.28 -0.25 1.06
C PHE A 101 -5.04 1.01 0.66
N LEU A 102 -4.33 2.05 0.21
CA LEU A 102 -4.93 3.28 -0.30
C LEU A 102 -5.88 2.98 -1.48
N CYS A 103 -5.38 2.26 -2.49
CA CYS A 103 -6.21 1.86 -3.64
C CYS A 103 -7.45 1.04 -3.25
N LEU A 104 -7.34 0.16 -2.23
CA LEU A 104 -8.46 -0.67 -1.78
C LEU A 104 -9.50 0.14 -0.98
N ILE A 105 -9.05 1.06 -0.14
CA ILE A 105 -9.94 1.95 0.63
C ILE A 105 -10.67 2.93 -0.27
N ASP A 106 -9.99 3.48 -1.28
CA ASP A 106 -10.65 4.28 -2.31
C ASP A 106 -11.66 3.42 -3.08
N GLY A 107 -11.23 2.24 -3.54
CA GLY A 107 -12.11 1.22 -4.10
C GLY A 107 -12.62 1.51 -5.52
N ARG A 108 -12.31 2.68 -6.10
CA ARG A 108 -12.63 3.02 -7.50
C ARG A 108 -11.89 2.14 -8.50
N TYR A 109 -10.66 1.76 -8.18
CA TYR A 109 -9.88 0.83 -8.99
C TYR A 109 -10.52 -0.56 -9.06
N LEU A 110 -10.93 -1.10 -7.91
CA LEU A 110 -11.55 -2.43 -7.89
C LEU A 110 -12.94 -2.40 -8.52
N SER A 111 -13.72 -1.33 -8.27
CA SER A 111 -15.04 -1.18 -8.86
C SER A 111 -14.97 -1.02 -10.39
N CYS A 112 -13.97 -0.29 -10.91
CA CYS A 112 -13.69 -0.22 -12.35
C CYS A 112 -13.34 -1.60 -12.91
N ALA A 113 -12.36 -2.31 -12.32
CA ALA A 113 -11.92 -3.63 -12.77
C ALA A 113 -13.04 -4.68 -12.82
N THR A 114 -14.01 -4.59 -11.91
CA THR A 114 -15.14 -5.52 -11.78
C THR A 114 -16.35 -5.10 -12.61
N SER A 115 -16.40 -3.84 -13.06
CA SER A 115 -17.46 -3.36 -13.94
C SER A 115 -17.33 -3.98 -15.33
N ALA A 116 -18.27 -4.86 -15.65
CA ALA A 116 -18.31 -5.58 -16.93
C ALA A 116 -19.14 -4.87 -18.01
N SER A 117 -19.84 -3.79 -17.65
CA SER A 117 -20.83 -3.13 -18.50
C SER A 117 -20.18 -2.09 -19.40
N LYS A 118 -20.53 -2.14 -20.69
CA LYS A 118 -20.26 -1.03 -21.62
C LYS A 118 -21.16 0.14 -21.27
N GLY A 119 -20.58 1.33 -21.16
CA GLY A 119 -21.30 2.47 -20.63
C GLY A 119 -20.59 3.79 -20.81
N GLU A 120 -21.26 4.84 -20.36
CA GLU A 120 -20.72 6.18 -20.27
C GLU A 120 -20.12 6.38 -18.87
N TYR A 121 -18.90 6.90 -18.81
CA TYR A 121 -18.30 7.27 -17.53
C TYR A 121 -19.01 8.52 -17.00
N ILE A 122 -19.58 8.41 -15.80
CA ILE A 122 -20.25 9.53 -15.13
C ILE A 122 -19.66 9.73 -13.74
N GLU A 123 -19.64 10.99 -13.34
CA GLU A 123 -19.27 11.45 -12.02
C GLU A 123 -20.53 12.06 -11.38
N THR A 124 -21.00 11.45 -10.30
CA THR A 124 -21.98 12.07 -9.40
C THR A 124 -21.26 12.63 -8.18
N ASP A 125 -21.94 13.48 -7.39
CA ASP A 125 -21.40 14.05 -6.15
C ASP A 125 -20.88 13.01 -5.15
N THR A 126 -21.27 11.75 -5.31
CA THR A 126 -20.94 10.64 -4.41
C THR A 126 -20.21 9.48 -5.07
N LEU A 127 -20.21 9.36 -6.40
CA LEU A 127 -19.72 8.15 -7.08
C LEU A 127 -19.24 8.40 -8.51
N LYS A 128 -18.03 7.92 -8.82
CA LYS A 128 -17.47 7.83 -10.17
C LYS A 128 -17.68 6.41 -10.71
N TRP A 129 -18.44 6.24 -11.79
CA TRP A 129 -18.78 4.90 -12.30
C TRP A 129 -19.22 4.86 -13.78
N CYS A 130 -19.27 3.65 -14.34
CA CYS A 130 -19.70 3.40 -15.71
C CYS A 130 -21.21 3.14 -15.80
N LYS A 131 -21.96 4.13 -16.29
CA LYS A 131 -23.40 4.05 -16.49
C LYS A 131 -23.75 3.25 -17.75
N PRO A 132 -24.55 2.18 -17.66
CA PRO A 132 -25.03 1.43 -18.83
C PRO A 132 -25.89 2.30 -19.75
N SER A 133 -25.82 2.03 -21.06
CA SER A 133 -26.56 2.77 -22.09
C SER A 133 -28.07 2.46 -22.15
N GLU A 134 -28.54 1.31 -21.63
CA GLU A 134 -29.95 0.89 -21.78
C GLU A 134 -30.74 0.74 -20.47
N ASN A 135 -31.99 1.28 -20.51
CA ASN A 135 -33.16 1.16 -19.62
C ASN A 135 -33.07 1.58 -18.14
N THR A 136 -33.98 2.50 -17.80
CA THR A 136 -34.12 3.27 -16.55
C THR A 136 -34.48 2.47 -15.30
N THR A 137 -34.74 1.17 -15.40
CA THR A 137 -34.90 0.26 -14.25
C THR A 137 -33.58 -0.37 -13.77
N PHE A 138 -32.55 -0.44 -14.63
CA PHE A 138 -31.23 -1.00 -14.29
C PHE A 138 -30.28 0.02 -13.65
N PHE A 139 -30.65 1.29 -13.62
CA PHE A 139 -29.79 2.35 -13.11
C PHE A 139 -29.47 2.17 -11.63
N SER A 140 -30.49 1.99 -10.79
CA SER A 140 -30.31 1.80 -9.35
C SER A 140 -29.61 0.49 -9.00
N GLU A 141 -29.84 -0.57 -9.78
CA GLU A 141 -29.21 -1.88 -9.55
C GLU A 141 -27.72 -1.84 -9.87
N ASN A 142 -27.33 -1.14 -10.93
CA ASN A 142 -25.93 -1.00 -11.31
C ASN A 142 -25.17 -0.05 -10.36
N GLU A 143 -25.80 1.04 -9.94
CA GLU A 143 -25.24 1.93 -8.92
C GLU A 143 -25.02 1.18 -7.59
N GLN A 144 -26.02 0.43 -7.12
CA GLN A 144 -25.91 -0.41 -5.92
C GLN A 144 -24.83 -1.49 -6.07
N THR A 145 -24.68 -2.07 -7.27
CA THR A 145 -23.63 -3.05 -7.55
C THR A 145 -22.25 -2.41 -7.45
N THR A 146 -22.05 -1.23 -8.01
CA THR A 146 -20.79 -0.48 -7.88
C THR A 146 -20.49 -0.12 -6.44
N GLN A 147 -21.47 0.39 -5.69
CA GLN A 147 -21.33 0.66 -4.25
C GLN A 147 -20.97 -0.60 -3.46
N LYS A 148 -21.58 -1.74 -3.80
CA LYS A 148 -21.25 -3.03 -3.19
C LYS A 148 -19.80 -3.42 -3.46
N TRP A 149 -19.31 -3.27 -4.70
CA TRP A 149 -17.91 -3.56 -5.02
C TRP A 149 -16.93 -2.61 -4.33
N MET A 150 -17.31 -1.34 -4.17
CA MET A 150 -16.53 -0.35 -3.42
C MET A 150 -16.46 -0.73 -1.93
N SER A 151 -17.59 -1.14 -1.32
CA SER A 151 -17.64 -1.66 0.05
C SER A 151 -16.80 -2.93 0.22
N ILE A 152 -16.88 -3.87 -0.73
CA ILE A 152 -16.05 -5.08 -0.72
C ILE A 152 -14.57 -4.72 -0.80
N SER A 153 -14.22 -3.73 -1.63
CA SER A 153 -12.84 -3.22 -1.73
C SER A 153 -12.34 -2.69 -0.38
N GLN A 154 -13.15 -1.89 0.30
CA GLN A 154 -12.82 -1.33 1.61
C GLN A 154 -12.65 -2.42 2.67
N ASP A 155 -13.56 -3.39 2.70
CA ASP A 155 -13.45 -4.56 3.58
C ASP A 155 -12.17 -5.35 3.32
N MET A 156 -11.80 -5.55 2.04
CA MET A 156 -10.52 -6.16 1.65
C MET A 156 -9.32 -5.33 2.14
N GLY A 157 -9.40 -4.00 2.07
CA GLY A 157 -8.39 -3.08 2.59
C GLY A 157 -8.17 -3.25 4.09
N PHE A 158 -9.24 -3.27 4.89
CA PHE A 158 -9.16 -3.51 6.34
C PHE A 158 -8.64 -4.91 6.67
N CYS A 159 -9.08 -5.94 5.95
CA CYS A 159 -8.57 -7.31 6.11
C CYS A 159 -7.06 -7.37 5.84
N MET A 160 -6.60 -6.69 4.78
CA MET A 160 -5.18 -6.61 4.45
C MET A 160 -4.38 -5.91 5.55
N LEU A 161 -4.87 -4.82 6.13
CA LEU A 161 -4.21 -4.17 7.27
C LEU A 161 -4.03 -5.11 8.46
N VAL A 162 -5.07 -5.88 8.80
CA VAL A 162 -5.00 -6.87 9.89
C VAL A 162 -3.92 -7.91 9.59
N ILE A 163 -3.87 -8.43 8.36
CA ILE A 163 -2.84 -9.39 7.93
C ILE A 163 -1.44 -8.76 8.06
N VAL A 164 -1.24 -7.54 7.57
CA VAL A 164 0.04 -6.82 7.67
C VAL A 164 0.46 -6.63 9.13
N PHE A 165 -0.48 -6.25 10.01
CA PHE A 165 -0.21 -6.11 11.43
C PHE A 165 0.23 -7.43 12.08
N LEU A 166 -0.45 -8.53 11.76
CA LEU A 166 -0.09 -9.87 12.25
C LEU A 166 1.28 -10.31 11.73
N LEU A 167 1.61 -10.03 10.47
CA LEU A 167 2.92 -10.32 9.90
C LEU A 167 4.03 -9.54 10.63
N VAL A 168 3.84 -8.25 10.88
CA VAL A 168 4.81 -7.43 11.62
C VAL A 168 4.97 -7.93 13.07
N ALA A 169 3.87 -8.25 13.74
CA ALA A 169 3.90 -8.80 15.09
C ALA A 169 4.62 -10.17 15.14
N GLY A 170 4.37 -11.04 14.16
CA GLY A 170 5.01 -12.33 14.01
C GLY A 170 6.52 -12.19 13.77
N VAL A 171 6.94 -11.30 12.87
CA VAL A 171 8.35 -11.00 12.61
C VAL A 171 9.03 -10.45 13.86
N LYS A 172 8.39 -9.52 14.59
CA LYS A 172 8.92 -8.98 15.85
C LYS A 172 9.12 -10.08 16.89
N LYS A 173 8.15 -10.99 17.04
CA LYS A 173 8.24 -12.12 17.98
C LYS A 173 9.39 -13.06 17.60
N PHE A 174 9.56 -13.36 16.31
CA PHE A 174 10.65 -14.19 15.81
C PHE A 174 12.03 -13.56 16.10
N TYR A 175 12.21 -12.27 15.79
CA TYR A 175 13.45 -11.55 16.10
C TYR A 175 13.79 -11.55 17.59
N ASN A 176 12.79 -11.30 18.45
CA ASN A 176 12.99 -11.32 19.91
C ASN A 176 13.37 -12.72 20.42
N SER A 177 12.84 -13.78 19.80
CA SER A 177 13.17 -15.16 20.16
C SER A 177 14.63 -15.49 19.81
N ASP A 178 15.10 -15.11 18.61
CA ASP A 178 16.49 -15.32 18.19
C ASP A 178 17.47 -14.54 19.07
N THR A 179 17.12 -13.32 19.52
CA THR A 179 18.00 -12.53 20.39
C THR A 179 18.16 -13.17 21.76
N ASN A 180 17.08 -13.69 22.35
CA ASN A 180 17.12 -14.36 23.65
C ASN A 180 17.95 -15.66 23.61
N THR A 181 17.90 -16.43 22.51
CA THR A 181 18.71 -17.66 22.39
C THR A 181 20.21 -17.35 22.33
N ASN A 182 20.62 -16.31 21.57
CA ASN A 182 22.03 -15.92 21.46
C ASN A 182 22.61 -15.37 22.77
N THR A 183 21.81 -14.71 23.61
CA THR A 183 22.26 -14.21 24.92
C THR A 183 22.47 -15.34 25.93
N VAL A 184 21.64 -16.38 25.91
CA VAL A 184 21.76 -17.53 26.81
C VAL A 184 23.00 -18.37 26.48
N GLU A 185 23.28 -18.62 25.19
CA GLU A 185 24.50 -19.34 24.78
C GLU A 185 25.81 -18.61 25.16
N MET A 186 25.76 -17.27 25.31
CA MET A 186 26.93 -16.50 25.77
C MET A 186 27.12 -16.53 27.29
N GLU A 187 26.06 -16.68 28.09
CA GLU A 187 26.16 -16.87 29.54
C GLU A 187 26.63 -18.27 29.90
N ASP A 188 26.28 -19.30 29.11
CA ASP A 188 26.69 -20.69 29.34
C ASP A 188 28.15 -20.97 28.93
N ALA A 189 28.82 -20.02 28.27
CA ALA A 189 30.20 -20.15 27.77
C ALA A 189 31.27 -19.44 28.65
N VAL A 190 30.88 -18.84 29.78
CA VAL A 190 31.75 -18.15 30.75
C VAL A 190 31.80 -18.94 32.06
#